data_AF-A0A0I9N7J6-F1
#
_entry.id   AF-A0A0I9N7J6-F1
#
_cell.length_a   1.000
_cell.length_b   1.000
_cell.length_c   1.000
_cell.angle_alpha   90.00
_cell.angle_beta   90.00
_cell.angle_gamma   90.00
#
_symmetry.space_group_name_H-M   'P 1'
#
loop_
_entity.id
_entity.type
_entity.pdbx_description
1 polymer ?
#
loop_
_entity_poly.entity_id
_entity_poly.type
_entity_poly.pdbx_seq_one_letter_code
_entity_poly.pdbx_strand_id
1 'polypeptide(L)'
;MPELSKWLENDELNYRNSNLEEFFIKDWDGMGITKRMNEFIQNVQNDLDRVRLQDRFYNNIVMWEALIASRKQVFIRSMIGGMERRFEILDNQVNHIAFTHHAFDEHLDLCRNKRIKCRDSTRVVLTYPSTANNDFIHANYIQGAPLFNKFIITQAPMKNTIGDFWRMVWQERSPYIFMLISRKEDDRCAQYWPRKTGDQITYYGLTIMNSAVDEFRLPLFRVTYLIVVGPERDEVCIYYMLNIGKVI
;
A
#
# COMPACT_ATOMS: atom_id res chain seq x y z
N MET A 1 3.85 11.95 33.22
CA MET A 1 2.81 11.97 32.16
C MET A 1 3.36 12.77 31.01
N PRO A 2 3.35 12.28 29.76
CA PRO A 2 3.86 13.05 28.64
C PRO A 2 2.87 14.19 28.33
N GLU A 3 3.36 15.43 28.30
CA GLU A 3 2.55 16.61 27.93
C GLU A 3 2.03 16.45 26.50
N LEU A 4 0.72 16.67 26.31
CA LEU A 4 0.13 16.80 24.99
C LEU A 4 0.71 18.02 24.28
N SER A 5 0.95 17.87 22.98
CA SER A 5 1.51 18.90 22.11
C SER A 5 0.56 20.11 22.02
N LYS A 6 0.86 21.17 22.79
CA LYS A 6 0.16 22.47 22.87
C LYS A 6 -0.16 23.18 21.55
N TRP A 7 0.37 22.72 20.41
CA TRP A 7 0.07 23.33 19.10
C TRP A 7 -1.25 22.86 18.49
N LEU A 8 -1.93 21.90 19.11
CA LEU A 8 -3.24 21.38 18.68
C LEU A 8 -4.42 21.96 19.48
N GLU A 9 -4.17 22.82 20.47
CA GLU A 9 -5.20 23.16 21.47
C GLU A 9 -6.26 24.16 21.01
N ASN A 10 -6.15 24.83 19.87
CA ASN A 10 -7.11 25.87 19.49
C ASN A 10 -7.35 26.03 17.97
N ASP A 11 -8.03 25.09 17.31
CA ASP A 11 -8.79 25.48 16.11
C ASP A 11 -9.93 24.49 15.77
N GLU A 12 -11.18 24.92 15.93
CA GLU A 12 -12.38 24.11 15.69
C GLU A 12 -12.71 23.93 14.19
N LEU A 13 -11.93 24.49 13.26
CA LEU A 13 -12.23 24.47 11.81
C LEU A 13 -11.01 24.30 10.87
N ASN A 14 -9.91 23.64 11.27
CA ASN A 14 -8.73 23.55 10.39
C ASN A 14 -8.84 22.45 9.30
N TYR A 15 -9.76 22.63 8.34
CA TYR A 15 -9.97 21.74 7.18
C TYR A 15 -9.13 22.12 5.94
N ARG A 16 -8.25 23.14 6.02
CA ARG A 16 -7.35 23.51 4.91
C ARG A 16 -5.96 23.88 5.40
N ASN A 17 -5.06 22.91 5.28
CA ASN A 17 -3.63 23.14 5.47
C ASN A 17 -3.02 23.56 4.13
N SER A 18 -2.77 24.86 3.97
CA SER A 18 -2.23 25.46 2.75
C SER A 18 -0.88 24.88 2.33
N ASN A 19 -0.04 24.45 3.28
CA ASN A 19 1.24 23.80 2.96
C ASN A 19 1.03 22.40 2.36
N LEU A 20 -0.02 21.70 2.79
CA LEU A 20 -0.42 20.39 2.27
C LEU A 20 -1.13 20.52 0.91
N GLU A 21 -1.97 21.53 0.73
CA GLU A 21 -2.55 21.83 -0.59
C GLU A 21 -1.46 22.23 -1.58
N GLU A 22 -0.52 23.07 -1.18
CA GLU A 22 0.62 23.47 -2.02
C GLU A 22 1.55 22.28 -2.31
N PHE A 23 1.74 21.38 -1.33
CA PHE A 23 2.40 20.10 -1.51
C PHE A 23 1.68 19.26 -2.57
N PHE A 24 0.37 19.02 -2.47
CA PHE A 24 -0.37 18.23 -3.47
C PHE A 24 -0.40 18.89 -4.85
N ILE A 25 -0.51 20.21 -4.94
CA ILE A 25 -0.44 20.96 -6.21
C ILE A 25 0.95 20.82 -6.85
N LYS A 26 2.03 20.90 -6.07
CA LYS A 26 3.41 20.70 -6.56
C LYS A 26 3.77 19.22 -6.77
N ASP A 27 3.14 18.31 -6.05
CA ASP A 27 3.47 16.89 -6.08
C ASP A 27 2.68 16.09 -7.10
N TRP A 28 1.49 16.55 -7.49
CA TRP A 28 0.70 15.97 -8.58
C TRP A 28 0.73 16.75 -9.88
N ASP A 29 1.50 17.84 -9.98
CA ASP A 29 1.88 18.40 -11.28
C ASP A 29 2.77 17.41 -12.05
N GLY A 30 2.34 17.03 -13.25
CA GLY A 30 3.07 16.10 -14.12
C GLY A 30 4.49 16.57 -14.45
N MET A 31 4.74 17.88 -14.50
CA MET A 31 6.10 18.42 -14.66
C MET A 31 6.93 18.29 -13.37
N GLY A 32 6.32 18.53 -12.21
CA GLY A 32 6.95 18.34 -10.89
C GLY A 32 7.36 16.89 -10.65
N ILE A 33 6.49 15.93 -10.98
CA ILE A 33 6.78 14.49 -10.89
C ILE A 33 7.97 14.12 -11.79
N THR A 34 7.96 14.59 -13.04
CA THR A 34 9.02 14.30 -14.01
C THR A 34 10.37 14.87 -13.56
N LYS A 35 10.38 16.11 -13.04
CA LYS A 35 11.59 16.75 -12.52
C LYS A 35 12.20 15.98 -11.34
N ARG A 36 11.38 15.61 -10.35
CA ARG A 36 11.86 14.84 -9.18
C ARG A 36 12.31 13.43 -9.56
N MET A 37 11.66 12.79 -10.53
CA MET A 37 12.10 11.49 -11.04
C MET A 37 13.49 11.61 -11.70
N ASN A 38 13.73 12.67 -12.46
CA ASN A 38 15.04 12.93 -13.06
C ASN A 38 16.11 13.25 -12.00
N GLU A 39 15.78 14.06 -10.99
CA GLU A 39 16.69 14.35 -9.87
C GLU A 39 17.00 13.09 -9.05
N PHE A 40 16.01 12.23 -8.81
CA PHE A 40 16.20 10.93 -8.15
C PHE A 40 17.14 10.03 -8.96
N ILE A 41 16.90 9.86 -10.26
CA ILE A 41 17.76 9.07 -11.15
C ILE A 41 19.19 9.64 -11.14
N GLN A 42 19.35 10.96 -11.22
CA GLN A 42 20.66 11.60 -11.24
C GLN A 42 21.39 11.46 -9.90
N ASN A 43 20.68 11.53 -8.77
CA ASN A 43 21.25 11.28 -7.45
C ASN A 43 21.68 9.81 -7.27
N VAL A 44 20.85 8.86 -7.74
CA VAL A 44 21.21 7.44 -7.76
C VAL A 44 22.44 7.19 -8.65
N GLN A 45 22.53 7.86 -9.80
CA GLN A 45 23.69 7.77 -10.69
C GLN A 45 24.97 8.35 -10.07
N ASN A 46 24.85 9.47 -9.33
CA ASN A 46 25.98 10.07 -8.62
C ASN A 46 26.46 9.19 -7.46
N ASP A 47 25.54 8.49 -6.79
CA ASP A 47 25.85 7.53 -5.72
C ASP A 47 26.54 6.25 -6.24
N LEU A 48 26.44 5.94 -7.56
CA LEU A 48 27.13 4.78 -8.16
C LEU A 48 28.65 4.96 -8.28
N ASP A 49 29.17 6.19 -8.35
CA ASP A 49 30.59 6.41 -8.68
C ASP A 49 31.45 6.95 -7.54
N ARG A 50 30.93 7.67 -6.53
CA ARG A 50 31.79 8.29 -5.50
C ARG A 50 31.19 8.34 -4.10
N VAL A 51 31.82 7.62 -3.17
CA VAL A 51 31.53 7.74 -1.72
C VAL A 51 32.58 8.64 -1.06
N ARG A 52 32.12 9.62 -0.27
CA ARG A 52 32.99 10.56 0.46
C ARG A 52 33.31 10.01 1.85
N LEU A 53 34.60 9.82 2.12
CA LEU A 53 35.14 9.30 3.38
C LEU A 53 36.25 10.22 3.87
N GLN A 54 36.11 10.77 5.09
CA GLN A 54 37.11 11.62 5.75
C GLN A 54 37.71 12.70 4.81
N ASP A 55 36.84 13.44 4.14
CA ASP A 55 37.19 14.51 3.19
C ASP A 55 37.99 14.09 1.94
N ARG A 56 37.97 12.81 1.58
CA ARG A 56 38.44 12.30 0.27
C ARG A 56 37.34 11.54 -0.45
N PHE A 57 37.42 11.49 -1.78
CA PHE A 57 36.48 10.79 -2.65
C PHE A 57 37.07 9.45 -3.11
N TYR A 58 36.30 8.37 -3.01
CA TYR A 58 36.71 7.03 -3.43
C TYR A 58 35.76 6.47 -4.48
N ASN A 59 36.31 5.79 -5.49
CA ASN A 59 35.53 5.00 -6.45
C ASN A 59 35.11 3.67 -5.81
N ASN A 60 33.88 3.24 -6.05
CA ASN A 60 33.23 2.10 -5.39
C ASN A 60 33.91 0.72 -5.61
N ILE A 61 34.87 0.62 -6.52
CA ILE A 61 35.63 -0.61 -6.80
C ILE A 61 36.75 -0.86 -5.76
N VAL A 62 37.22 0.16 -5.03
CA VAL A 62 38.38 0.05 -4.11
C VAL A 62 37.97 -0.12 -2.63
N MET A 63 36.66 -0.13 -2.33
CA MET A 63 36.14 -0.25 -0.96
C MET A 63 36.57 -1.55 -0.25
N TRP A 64 36.75 -2.65 -0.99
CA TRP A 64 37.05 -3.95 -0.40
C TRP A 64 38.45 -4.08 0.22
N GLU A 65 39.46 -3.37 -0.31
CA GLU A 65 40.82 -3.41 0.25
C GLU A 65 40.94 -2.61 1.57
N ALA A 66 40.09 -1.58 1.78
CA ALA A 66 40.09 -0.77 3.00
C ALA A 66 39.29 -1.40 4.16
N LEU A 67 38.43 -2.40 3.89
CA LEU A 67 37.52 -3.00 4.87
C LEU A 67 38.17 -4.05 5.79
N ILE A 68 39.43 -4.45 5.54
CA ILE A 68 40.10 -5.50 6.34
C ILE A 68 40.59 -4.99 7.72
N ALA A 69 40.71 -3.67 7.92
CA ALA A 69 41.41 -3.13 9.09
C ALA A 69 40.54 -2.48 10.19
N SER A 70 39.20 -2.48 10.12
CA SER A 70 38.39 -1.80 11.14
C SER A 70 37.01 -2.44 11.37
N ARG A 71 36.80 -3.01 12.56
CA ARG A 71 35.50 -3.50 13.07
C ARG A 71 34.56 -2.38 13.55
N LYS A 72 34.67 -1.16 13.02
CA LYS A 72 33.62 -0.14 13.20
C LYS A 72 32.80 -0.07 11.93
N GLN A 73 31.53 -0.43 12.03
CA GLN A 73 30.55 -0.32 10.95
C GLN A 73 30.42 1.15 10.57
N VAL A 74 31.11 1.55 9.49
CA VAL A 74 31.09 2.92 8.99
C VAL A 74 29.90 3.03 8.04
N PHE A 75 28.70 3.20 8.60
CA PHE A 75 27.52 3.58 7.82
C PHE A 75 27.67 5.05 7.42
N ILE A 76 28.28 5.28 6.27
CA ILE A 76 28.68 6.60 5.78
C ILE A 76 27.47 7.28 5.16
N ARG A 77 27.01 8.38 5.77
CA ARG A 77 26.44 9.64 5.24
C ARG A 77 25.85 9.72 3.80
N SER A 78 25.42 8.64 3.16
CA SER A 78 24.63 8.66 1.93
C SER A 78 23.15 8.73 2.28
N MET A 79 22.31 9.21 1.36
CA MET A 79 20.86 9.17 1.57
C MET A 79 20.38 7.73 1.78
N ILE A 80 20.92 6.77 1.00
CA ILE A 80 20.60 5.35 1.11
C ILE A 80 21.01 4.80 2.48
N GLY A 81 22.26 5.00 2.93
CA GLY A 81 22.73 4.52 4.23
C GLY A 81 22.00 5.18 5.41
N GLY A 82 21.60 6.45 5.25
CA GLY A 82 20.73 7.14 6.20
C GLY A 82 19.30 6.57 6.24
N MET A 83 18.74 6.20 5.08
CA MET A 83 17.42 5.57 4.98
C MET A 83 17.44 4.14 5.52
N GLU A 84 18.45 3.34 5.19
CA GLU A 84 18.68 2.00 5.75
C GLU A 84 18.76 2.07 7.27
N ARG A 85 19.54 3.01 7.82
CA ARG A 85 19.65 3.17 9.27
C ARG A 85 18.32 3.57 9.92
N ARG A 86 17.55 4.46 9.29
CA ARG A 86 16.21 4.84 9.77
C ARG A 86 15.25 3.66 9.68
N PHE A 87 15.32 2.88 8.62
CA PHE A 87 14.55 1.65 8.45
C PHE A 87 14.90 0.64 9.53
N GLU A 88 16.17 0.36 9.80
CA GLU A 88 16.59 -0.53 10.90
C GLU A 88 16.11 -0.05 12.28
N ILE A 89 16.16 1.26 12.55
CA ILE A 89 15.67 1.81 13.82
C ILE A 89 14.16 1.61 13.95
N LEU A 90 13.42 1.90 12.88
CA LEU A 90 11.97 1.70 12.83
C LEU A 90 11.61 0.22 12.91
N ASP A 91 12.29 -0.65 12.15
CA ASP A 91 12.09 -2.09 12.12
C ASP A 91 12.34 -2.70 13.51
N ASN A 92 13.41 -2.28 14.19
CA ASN A 92 13.65 -2.68 15.59
C ASN A 92 12.53 -2.23 16.52
N GLN A 93 11.97 -1.02 16.37
CA GLN A 93 10.86 -0.56 17.20
C GLN A 93 9.53 -1.25 16.87
N VAL A 94 9.25 -1.47 15.59
CA VAL A 94 7.99 -2.06 15.08
C VAL A 94 7.93 -3.56 15.33
N ASN A 95 9.05 -4.28 15.23
CA ASN A 95 9.14 -5.71 15.56
C ASN A 95 8.94 -6.01 17.05
N HIS A 96 8.92 -4.98 17.92
CA HIS A 96 8.61 -5.11 19.35
C HIS A 96 7.20 -4.63 19.72
N ILE A 97 6.38 -4.19 18.75
CA ILE A 97 4.99 -3.85 19.02
C ILE A 97 4.22 -5.16 19.16
N ALA A 98 3.94 -5.55 20.41
CA ALA A 98 3.07 -6.67 20.70
C ALA A 98 1.63 -6.35 20.25
N PHE A 99 1.01 -7.27 19.51
CA PHE A 99 -0.40 -7.20 19.15
C PHE A 99 -1.00 -8.61 19.06
N THR A 100 -2.31 -8.70 19.32
CA THR A 100 -3.05 -9.96 19.22
C THR A 100 -3.40 -10.25 17.76
N HIS A 101 -3.38 -11.53 17.41
CA HIS A 101 -3.63 -12.02 16.06
C HIS A 101 -4.31 -13.41 16.09
N HIS A 102 -5.20 -13.62 17.06
CA HIS A 102 -5.88 -14.89 17.28
C HIS A 102 -6.72 -15.29 16.06
N ALA A 103 -7.48 -14.35 15.48
CA ALA A 103 -8.30 -14.63 14.32
C ALA A 103 -7.44 -15.04 13.12
N PHE A 104 -6.25 -14.46 12.98
CA PHE A 104 -5.28 -14.86 11.96
C PHE A 104 -4.78 -16.29 12.16
N ASP A 105 -4.41 -16.67 13.38
CA ASP A 105 -3.84 -17.98 13.68
C ASP A 105 -4.86 -19.12 13.48
N GLU A 106 -6.16 -18.83 13.60
CA GLU A 106 -7.25 -19.78 13.33
C GLU A 106 -7.57 -19.95 11.83
N HIS A 107 -7.16 -19.00 10.97
CA HIS A 107 -7.55 -18.92 9.55
C HIS A 107 -6.34 -18.89 8.60
N LEU A 108 -5.32 -19.72 8.88
CA LEU A 108 -4.07 -19.74 8.11
C LEU A 108 -4.24 -20.15 6.65
N ASP A 109 -5.31 -20.86 6.29
CA ASP A 109 -5.68 -21.25 4.93
C ASP A 109 -6.27 -20.07 4.11
N LEU A 110 -6.73 -19.03 4.79
CA LEU A 110 -7.20 -17.77 4.18
C LEU A 110 -6.06 -16.74 4.05
N CYS A 111 -4.84 -17.10 4.44
CA CYS A 111 -3.68 -16.21 4.44
C CYS A 111 -2.64 -16.61 3.37
N ARG A 112 -2.29 -15.67 2.49
CA ARG A 112 -1.30 -15.89 1.43
C ARG A 112 0.12 -16.07 1.97
N ASN A 113 0.50 -15.30 3.00
CA ASN A 113 1.80 -15.39 3.64
C ASN A 113 1.64 -15.52 5.15
N LYS A 114 1.97 -16.72 5.67
CA LYS A 114 1.86 -17.06 7.10
C LYS A 114 2.77 -16.24 8.02
N ARG A 115 3.78 -15.55 7.46
CA ARG A 115 4.69 -14.67 8.21
C ARG A 115 4.12 -13.27 8.44
N ILE A 116 3.12 -12.85 7.65
CA ILE A 116 2.51 -11.52 7.76
C ILE A 116 1.23 -11.66 8.60
N LYS A 117 1.33 -11.32 9.88
CA LYS A 117 0.21 -11.44 10.82
C LYS A 117 -0.85 -10.36 10.56
N CYS A 118 -2.12 -10.71 10.71
CA CYS A 118 -3.24 -9.76 10.70
C CYS A 118 -3.57 -9.37 12.16
N ARG A 119 -3.62 -8.07 12.44
CA ARG A 119 -3.83 -7.56 13.80
C ARG A 119 -5.31 -7.62 14.17
N ASP A 120 -5.68 -8.26 15.28
CA ASP A 120 -7.10 -8.41 15.65
C ASP A 120 -7.78 -7.06 15.89
N SER A 121 -7.10 -6.14 16.58
CA SER A 121 -7.70 -4.86 17.00
C SER A 121 -8.08 -3.94 15.84
N THR A 122 -7.56 -4.18 14.64
CA THR A 122 -7.86 -3.39 13.44
C THR A 122 -8.28 -4.24 12.26
N ARG A 123 -8.54 -5.54 12.44
CA ARG A 123 -8.95 -6.40 11.33
C ARG A 123 -10.31 -5.98 10.80
N VAL A 124 -10.52 -6.19 9.51
CA VAL A 124 -11.87 -6.12 8.94
C VAL A 124 -12.63 -7.38 9.34
N VAL A 125 -13.82 -7.21 9.92
CA VAL A 125 -14.71 -8.31 10.31
C VAL A 125 -15.81 -8.42 9.26
N LEU A 126 -15.90 -9.56 8.59
CA LEU A 126 -16.94 -9.78 7.59
C LEU A 126 -18.29 -10.05 8.25
N THR A 127 -19.31 -9.29 7.88
CA THR A 127 -20.67 -9.43 8.43
C THR A 127 -21.73 -9.70 7.36
N TYR A 128 -21.44 -9.35 6.10
CA TYR A 128 -22.29 -9.64 4.96
C TYR A 128 -21.88 -10.95 4.27
N PRO A 129 -22.78 -11.77 3.72
CA PRO A 129 -24.19 -11.84 4.12
C PRO A 129 -24.27 -12.44 5.54
N SER A 130 -25.35 -12.18 6.26
CA SER A 130 -25.55 -12.71 7.62
C SER A 130 -25.57 -14.24 7.70
N THR A 131 -25.75 -14.91 6.56
CA THR A 131 -25.73 -16.38 6.42
C THR A 131 -24.34 -16.96 6.24
N ALA A 132 -23.29 -16.14 6.07
CA ALA A 132 -21.94 -16.64 5.89
C ALA A 132 -21.29 -16.97 7.24
N ASN A 133 -20.70 -18.16 7.35
CA ASN A 133 -20.14 -18.67 8.61
C ASN A 133 -18.69 -18.23 8.88
N ASN A 134 -18.06 -17.49 7.96
CA ASN A 134 -16.69 -16.98 8.10
C ASN A 134 -16.71 -15.45 8.24
N ASP A 135 -16.12 -14.94 9.32
CA ASP A 135 -15.95 -13.50 9.59
C ASP A 135 -14.54 -12.98 9.24
N PHE A 136 -13.62 -13.87 8.86
CA PHE A 136 -12.21 -13.53 8.67
C PHE A 136 -11.87 -13.22 7.21
N ILE A 137 -11.17 -12.10 7.04
CA ILE A 137 -10.38 -11.77 5.85
C ILE A 137 -9.04 -11.18 6.32
N HIS A 138 -7.95 -11.49 5.61
CA HIS A 138 -6.63 -10.91 5.89
C HIS A 138 -6.56 -9.46 5.40
N ALA A 139 -7.21 -8.59 6.15
CA ALA A 139 -7.29 -7.16 5.89
C ALA A 139 -7.36 -6.37 7.19
N ASN A 140 -6.69 -5.22 7.23
CA ASN A 140 -6.69 -4.32 8.37
C ASN A 140 -7.08 -2.90 7.95
N TYR A 141 -7.87 -2.24 8.80
CA TYR A 141 -8.08 -0.80 8.69
C TYR A 141 -6.81 -0.06 9.06
N ILE A 142 -6.47 0.94 8.25
CA ILE A 142 -5.39 1.88 8.50
C ILE A 142 -6.00 3.27 8.49
N GLN A 143 -5.87 3.95 9.63
CA GLN A 143 -6.38 5.30 9.86
C GLN A 143 -5.46 6.02 10.84
N GLY A 144 -5.40 7.35 10.76
CA GLY A 144 -4.59 8.18 11.64
C GLY A 144 -3.73 9.17 10.86
N ALA A 145 -3.31 10.25 11.51
CA ALA A 145 -2.47 11.27 10.88
C ALA A 145 -1.15 10.63 10.35
N PRO A 146 -0.69 10.97 9.14
CA PRO A 146 -1.14 12.05 8.26
C PRO A 146 -2.23 11.66 7.24
N LEU A 147 -2.84 10.47 7.36
CA LEU A 147 -3.83 9.99 6.41
C LEU A 147 -5.15 10.74 6.61
N PHE A 148 -5.61 11.41 5.54
CA PHE A 148 -6.92 12.07 5.52
C PHE A 148 -8.09 11.09 5.36
N ASN A 149 -7.80 9.87 4.89
CA ASN A 149 -8.80 8.86 4.60
C ASN A 149 -8.54 7.59 5.41
N LYS A 150 -9.62 6.84 5.65
CA LYS A 150 -9.57 5.48 6.16
C LYS A 150 -9.26 4.54 4.99
N PHE A 151 -8.21 3.76 5.11
CA PHE A 151 -7.83 2.75 4.12
C PHE A 151 -8.04 1.35 4.67
N ILE A 152 -8.21 0.41 3.76
CA ILE A 152 -8.13 -1.02 4.05
C ILE A 152 -6.91 -1.54 3.30
N ILE A 153 -5.95 -2.08 4.04
CA ILE A 153 -4.83 -2.81 3.45
C ILE A 153 -5.14 -4.29 3.55
N THR A 154 -5.07 -4.99 2.43
CA THR A 154 -5.37 -6.42 2.32
C THR A 154 -4.33 -7.12 1.45
N GLN A 155 -4.15 -8.41 1.68
CA GLN A 155 -3.41 -9.26 0.74
C GLN A 155 -4.10 -9.33 -0.63
N ALA A 156 -3.34 -9.69 -1.66
CA ALA A 156 -3.91 -10.02 -2.97
C ALA A 156 -4.84 -11.24 -2.87
N PRO A 157 -6.09 -11.15 -3.37
CA PRO A 157 -7.05 -12.25 -3.30
C PRO A 157 -6.48 -13.59 -3.80
N MET A 158 -6.80 -14.65 -3.07
CA MET A 158 -6.54 -16.04 -3.44
C MET A 158 -7.83 -16.65 -3.99
N LYS A 159 -7.75 -17.79 -4.68
CA LYS A 159 -8.92 -18.45 -5.28
C LYS A 159 -10.05 -18.70 -4.26
N ASN A 160 -9.70 -19.12 -3.06
CA ASN A 160 -10.63 -19.37 -1.96
C ASN A 160 -11.11 -18.10 -1.23
N THR A 161 -10.49 -16.93 -1.45
CA THR A 161 -10.84 -15.68 -0.74
C THR A 161 -11.42 -14.61 -1.67
N ILE A 162 -11.74 -14.93 -2.94
CA ILE A 162 -12.35 -13.97 -3.89
C ILE A 162 -13.70 -13.48 -3.35
N GLY A 163 -14.53 -14.40 -2.87
CA GLY A 163 -15.84 -14.05 -2.34
C GLY A 163 -15.75 -13.18 -1.09
N ASP A 164 -14.82 -13.50 -0.18
CA ASP A 164 -14.56 -12.72 1.04
C ASP A 164 -14.06 -11.31 0.73
N PHE A 165 -13.23 -11.15 -0.30
CA PHE A 165 -12.81 -9.84 -0.78
C PHE A 165 -14.00 -8.99 -1.25
N TRP A 166 -14.93 -9.56 -2.02
CA TRP A 166 -16.10 -8.82 -2.46
C TRP A 166 -17.12 -8.56 -1.37
N ARG A 167 -17.26 -9.47 -0.39
CA ARG A 167 -18.04 -9.25 0.84
C ARG A 167 -17.51 -8.01 1.58
N MET A 168 -16.19 -7.91 1.75
CA MET A 168 -15.52 -6.76 2.35
C MET A 168 -15.79 -5.47 1.57
N VAL A 169 -15.54 -5.47 0.26
CA VAL A 169 -15.74 -4.27 -0.58
C VAL A 169 -17.17 -3.77 -0.52
N TRP A 170 -18.14 -4.70 -0.56
CA TRP A 170 -19.57 -4.40 -0.49
C TRP A 170 -19.95 -3.79 0.87
N GLN A 171 -19.63 -4.45 1.98
CA GLN A 171 -20.03 -3.98 3.31
C GLN A 171 -19.38 -2.63 3.67
N GLU A 172 -18.14 -2.41 3.22
CA GLU A 172 -17.39 -1.17 3.47
C GLU A 172 -17.75 -0.06 2.48
N ARG A 173 -18.63 -0.35 1.50
CA ARG A 173 -19.02 0.57 0.42
C ARG A 173 -17.81 1.22 -0.26
N SER A 174 -16.74 0.44 -0.47
CA SER A 174 -15.45 0.96 -0.94
C SER A 174 -15.53 1.40 -2.42
N PRO A 175 -15.40 2.70 -2.73
CA PRO A 175 -15.56 3.19 -4.10
C PRO A 175 -14.28 3.11 -4.93
N TYR A 176 -13.13 2.87 -4.29
CA TYR A 176 -11.83 2.81 -4.95
C TYR A 176 -11.08 1.53 -4.54
N ILE A 177 -10.51 0.84 -5.52
CA ILE A 177 -9.62 -0.30 -5.29
C ILE A 177 -8.32 -0.04 -6.03
N PHE A 178 -7.20 -0.03 -5.29
CA PHE A 178 -5.86 0.13 -5.83
C PHE A 178 -5.12 -1.21 -5.82
N MET A 179 -4.96 -1.82 -6.99
CA MET A 179 -4.20 -3.06 -7.15
C MET A 179 -2.74 -2.72 -7.45
N LEU A 180 -1.89 -2.78 -6.42
CA LEU A 180 -0.49 -2.35 -6.50
C LEU A 180 0.44 -3.39 -7.14
N ILE A 181 0.04 -4.65 -7.21
CA ILE A 181 0.86 -5.75 -7.77
C ILE A 181 0.59 -5.88 -9.27
N SER A 182 1.67 -5.98 -10.06
CA SER A 182 1.60 -6.19 -11.50
C SER A 182 1.17 -7.62 -11.85
N ARG A 183 0.42 -7.76 -12.96
CA ARG A 183 -0.14 -9.04 -13.46
C ARG A 183 0.88 -10.07 -13.95
N LYS A 184 2.18 -9.78 -13.91
CA LYS A 184 3.17 -10.64 -14.59
C LYS A 184 3.32 -12.03 -13.98
N GLU A 185 2.75 -12.29 -12.81
CA GLU A 185 2.86 -13.57 -12.13
C GLU A 185 1.48 -13.99 -11.61
N ASP A 186 0.74 -14.80 -12.39
CA ASP A 186 -0.61 -15.27 -12.04
C ASP A 186 -0.65 -16.01 -10.68
N ASP A 187 0.49 -16.54 -10.21
CA ASP A 187 0.63 -17.13 -8.87
C ASP A 187 0.50 -16.10 -7.74
N ARG A 188 0.77 -14.81 -8.02
CA ARG A 188 0.73 -13.72 -7.01
C ARG A 188 -0.67 -13.18 -6.75
N CYS A 189 -1.62 -13.33 -7.67
CA CYS A 189 -2.98 -12.81 -7.50
C CYS A 189 -3.99 -13.59 -8.35
N ALA A 190 -5.06 -14.08 -7.71
CA ALA A 190 -6.16 -14.72 -8.44
C ALA A 190 -6.89 -13.70 -9.33
N GLN A 191 -7.54 -14.15 -10.40
CA GLN A 191 -8.41 -13.29 -11.18
C GLN A 191 -9.73 -13.06 -10.43
N TYR A 192 -9.82 -11.98 -9.67
CA TYR A 192 -10.95 -11.71 -8.79
C TYR A 192 -11.96 -10.70 -9.35
N TRP A 193 -11.77 -10.13 -10.54
CA TRP A 193 -12.72 -9.18 -11.15
C TRP A 193 -12.97 -9.50 -12.63
N PRO A 194 -14.09 -9.07 -13.23
CA PRO A 194 -14.33 -9.24 -14.68
C PRO A 194 -13.40 -8.36 -15.52
N ARG A 195 -12.69 -8.95 -16.51
CA ARG A 195 -11.64 -8.24 -17.28
C ARG A 195 -12.16 -7.49 -18.50
N LYS A 196 -13.18 -8.02 -19.19
CA LYS A 196 -13.72 -7.40 -20.39
C LYS A 196 -15.02 -6.69 -20.04
N THR A 197 -15.27 -5.57 -20.71
CA THR A 197 -16.55 -4.88 -20.63
C THR A 197 -17.70 -5.86 -20.91
N GLY A 198 -18.70 -5.86 -20.04
CA GLY A 198 -19.84 -6.77 -20.10
C GLY A 198 -19.64 -8.11 -19.39
N ASP A 199 -18.41 -8.50 -19.04
CA ASP A 199 -18.17 -9.68 -18.22
C ASP A 199 -18.69 -9.45 -16.79
N GLN A 200 -19.14 -10.53 -16.15
CA GLN A 200 -19.55 -10.53 -14.75
C GLN A 200 -19.10 -11.77 -14.00
N ILE A 201 -18.99 -11.64 -12.68
CA ILE A 201 -18.77 -12.75 -11.74
C ILE A 201 -19.73 -12.60 -10.56
N THR A 202 -20.08 -13.71 -9.91
CA THR A 202 -21.04 -13.70 -8.80
C THR A 202 -20.48 -14.43 -7.59
N TYR A 203 -20.56 -13.78 -6.42
CA TYR A 203 -20.15 -14.34 -5.13
C TYR A 203 -21.10 -13.86 -4.03
N TYR A 204 -21.60 -14.76 -3.19
CA TYR A 204 -22.44 -14.40 -2.03
C TYR A 204 -23.63 -13.47 -2.37
N GLY A 205 -24.28 -13.72 -3.51
CA GLY A 205 -25.40 -12.89 -3.99
C GLY A 205 -24.99 -11.52 -4.56
N LEU A 206 -23.70 -11.19 -4.57
CA LEU A 206 -23.15 -10.00 -5.22
C LEU A 206 -22.81 -10.32 -6.66
N THR A 207 -23.26 -9.48 -7.59
CA THR A 207 -22.88 -9.55 -9.01
C THR A 207 -21.93 -8.40 -9.31
N ILE A 208 -20.69 -8.73 -9.68
CA ILE A 208 -19.65 -7.76 -10.02
C ILE A 208 -19.55 -7.72 -11.53
N MET A 209 -19.80 -6.55 -12.11
CA MET A 209 -19.84 -6.33 -13.55
C MET A 209 -18.75 -5.36 -13.96
N ASN A 210 -18.11 -5.62 -15.11
CA ASN A 210 -17.24 -4.65 -15.75
C ASN A 210 -18.08 -3.75 -16.66
N SER A 211 -18.35 -2.53 -16.21
CA SER A 211 -19.15 -1.57 -16.96
C SER A 211 -18.35 -0.94 -18.09
N ALA A 212 -17.07 -0.64 -17.86
CA ALA A 212 -16.19 -0.05 -18.84
C ALA A 212 -14.73 -0.20 -18.40
N VAL A 213 -13.83 -0.07 -19.37
CA VAL A 213 -12.40 0.10 -19.11
C VAL A 213 -11.98 1.42 -19.69
N ASP A 214 -11.31 2.25 -18.90
CA ASP A 214 -10.90 3.58 -19.34
C ASP A 214 -9.98 3.47 -20.56
N GLU A 215 -10.29 4.26 -21.58
CA GLU A 215 -9.51 4.34 -22.81
C GLU A 215 -8.22 5.13 -22.58
N PHE A 216 -8.23 6.06 -21.62
CA PHE A 216 -7.06 6.84 -21.28
C PHE A 216 -6.02 5.97 -20.57
N ARG A 217 -4.83 5.88 -21.17
CA ARG A 217 -3.70 5.15 -20.61
C ARG A 217 -2.90 6.04 -19.69
N LEU A 218 -3.16 5.95 -18.39
CA LEU A 218 -2.26 6.53 -17.40
C LEU A 218 -0.90 5.80 -17.44
N PRO A 219 0.22 6.49 -17.15
CA PRO A 219 1.55 5.88 -17.20
C PRO A 219 1.73 4.70 -16.24
N LEU A 220 1.06 4.74 -15.09
CA LEU A 220 1.23 3.77 -14.01
C LEU A 220 0.00 2.90 -13.77
N PHE A 221 -1.21 3.34 -14.18
CA PHE A 221 -2.45 2.66 -13.85
C PHE A 221 -3.33 2.40 -15.07
N ARG A 222 -4.09 1.32 -15.02
CA ARG A 222 -5.25 1.10 -15.88
C ARG A 222 -6.51 1.16 -15.02
N VAL A 223 -7.44 2.03 -15.38
CA VAL A 223 -8.70 2.22 -14.66
C VAL A 223 -9.78 1.33 -15.29
N THR A 224 -10.52 0.61 -14.46
CA THR A 224 -11.69 -0.20 -14.84
C THR A 224 -12.86 0.22 -13.96
N TYR A 225 -14.00 0.49 -14.60
CA TYR A 225 -15.24 0.86 -13.95
C TYR A 225 -16.02 -0.42 -13.66
N LEU A 226 -16.16 -0.73 -12.37
CA LEU A 226 -16.91 -1.89 -11.91
C LEU A 226 -18.22 -1.44 -11.24
N ILE A 227 -19.27 -2.22 -11.42
CA ILE A 227 -20.53 -2.07 -10.70
C ILE A 227 -20.75 -3.34 -9.90
N VAL A 228 -20.94 -3.21 -8.60
CA VAL A 228 -21.33 -4.32 -7.72
C VAL A 228 -22.80 -4.16 -7.42
N VAL A 229 -23.61 -5.12 -7.87
CA VAL A 229 -25.04 -5.19 -7.58
C VAL A 229 -25.25 -6.19 -6.45
N GLY A 230 -25.81 -5.72 -5.33
CA GLY A 230 -26.13 -6.55 -4.18
C GLY A 230 -27.61 -6.95 -4.11
N PRO A 231 -28.04 -7.47 -2.94
CA PRO A 231 -29.44 -7.72 -2.66
C PRO A 231 -30.27 -6.44 -2.82
N GLU A 232 -31.55 -6.59 -3.18
CA GLU A 232 -32.48 -5.46 -3.34
C GLU A 232 -32.11 -4.45 -4.45
N ARG A 233 -31.19 -4.83 -5.35
CA ARG A 233 -30.67 -3.99 -6.46
C ARG A 233 -29.96 -2.72 -6.00
N ASP A 234 -29.42 -2.75 -4.79
CA ASP A 234 -28.47 -1.73 -4.35
C ASP A 234 -27.16 -1.89 -5.13
N GLU A 235 -26.53 -0.77 -5.46
CA GLU A 235 -25.37 -0.72 -6.36
C GLU A 235 -24.23 0.07 -5.74
N VAL A 236 -23.01 -0.44 -5.92
CA VAL A 236 -21.78 0.29 -5.58
C VAL A 236 -20.93 0.39 -6.84
N CYS A 237 -20.70 1.63 -7.28
CA CYS A 237 -19.77 1.94 -8.36
C CYS A 237 -18.34 1.99 -7.82
N ILE A 238 -17.43 1.31 -8.51
CA ILE A 238 -16.05 1.14 -8.07
C ILE A 238 -15.08 1.52 -9.19
N TYR A 239 -14.13 2.38 -8.85
CA TYR A 239 -12.98 2.70 -9.68
C TYR A 239 -11.84 1.74 -9.32
N TYR A 240 -11.62 0.75 -10.19
CA TYR A 240 -10.57 -0.24 -10.03
C TYR A 240 -9.30 0.19 -10.76
N MET A 241 -8.24 0.47 -10.02
CA MET A 241 -6.95 0.98 -10.52
C MET A 241 -5.89 -0.11 -10.46
N LEU A 242 -5.55 -0.68 -11.62
CA LEU A 242 -4.53 -1.71 -11.77
C LEU A 242 -3.17 -1.11 -12.08
N ASN A 243 -2.16 -1.38 -11.25
CA ASN A 243 -0.78 -1.00 -11.53
C ASN A 243 -0.25 -1.74 -12.79
N ILE A 244 0.15 -0.95 -13.79
CA ILE A 244 0.78 -1.41 -15.03
C ILE A 244 2.24 -0.94 -15.16
N GLY A 245 2.73 -0.15 -14.21
CA GLY A 245 4.13 0.25 -14.12
C GLY A 245 5.06 -0.92 -13.80
N LYS A 246 6.35 -0.79 -14.14
CA LYS A 246 7.40 -1.61 -13.54
C LYS A 246 7.60 -1.10 -12.11
N VAL A 247 7.32 -1.93 -11.11
CA VAL A 247 7.87 -1.72 -9.77
C VAL A 247 9.37 -1.91 -9.94
N ILE A 248 10.14 -0.82 -9.82
CA ILE A 248 11.60 -0.81 -9.91
C ILE A 248 12.15 -1.33 -8.59
#